data_AF-A0A6B3G8E9-F1
#
_entry.id   AF-A0A6B3G8E9-F1
#
_cell.length_a   1.000
_cell.length_b   1.000
_cell.length_c   1.000
_cell.angle_alpha   90.00
_cell.angle_beta   90.00
_cell.angle_gamma   90.00
#
_symmetry.space_group_name_H-M   'P 1'
#
loop_
_entity.id
_entity.type
_entity.pdbx_description
1 polymer ?
#
loop_
_entity_poly.entity_id
_entity_poly.type
_entity_poly.pdbx_seq_one_letter_code
_entity_poly.pdbx_strand_id
1 'polypeptide(L)'
;MLGTVGAAATVIGWNATTGSWAHAADPARRPGDRIVSVPQLDGTLTTDTSQFGSYSHDFGRLVNGTVPWAVLTPGSVQDIAKMIGYARTNRLKLAVNGRSGTGGDLESHSCYGQAA
;
A
#
# COMPACT_ATOMS: atom_id res chain seq x y z
N MET A 1 16.58 21.82 -10.78
CA MET A 1 16.70 20.36 -10.54
C MET A 1 15.88 19.65 -11.60
N LEU A 2 16.49 18.85 -12.47
CA LEU A 2 15.76 17.93 -13.33
C LEU A 2 15.21 16.81 -12.42
N GLY A 3 13.91 16.84 -12.14
CA GLY A 3 13.25 15.71 -11.49
C GLY A 3 13.16 14.58 -12.50
N THR A 4 13.88 13.50 -12.27
CA THR A 4 13.64 12.24 -12.98
C THR A 4 12.24 11.77 -12.64
N VAL A 5 11.28 11.96 -13.55
CA VAL A 5 9.98 11.31 -13.48
C VAL A 5 10.23 9.83 -13.74
N GLY A 6 10.50 9.07 -12.67
CA GLY A 6 10.44 7.61 -12.74
C GLY A 6 9.00 7.25 -13.09
N ALA A 7 8.79 6.53 -14.20
CA ALA A 7 7.48 5.99 -14.51
C ALA A 7 7.06 5.10 -13.34
N ALA A 8 6.04 5.51 -12.58
CA ALA A 8 5.46 4.68 -11.55
C ALA A 8 4.95 3.40 -12.24
N ALA A 9 5.68 2.30 -12.06
CA ALA A 9 5.35 1.06 -12.75
C ALA A 9 4.01 0.55 -12.22
N THR A 10 3.01 0.46 -13.09
CA THR A 10 1.65 0.03 -12.73
C THR A 10 1.70 -1.30 -11.99
N VAL A 11 1.24 -1.32 -10.75
CA VAL A 11 1.09 -2.55 -9.97
C VAL A 11 -0.03 -3.38 -10.58
N ILE A 12 0.27 -4.61 -10.98
CA ILE A 12 -0.70 -5.51 -11.60
C ILE A 12 -1.21 -6.58 -10.64
N GLY A 13 -0.47 -6.89 -9.57
CA GLY A 13 -0.84 -7.94 -8.63
C GLY A 13 0.18 -8.18 -7.54
N TRP A 14 -0.14 -9.12 -6.67
CA TRP A 14 0.76 -9.67 -5.66
C TRP A 14 1.41 -10.94 -6.21
N ASN A 15 2.73 -10.99 -6.21
CA ASN A 15 3.44 -12.23 -6.49
C ASN A 15 3.48 -13.07 -5.22
N ALA A 16 2.60 -14.07 -5.15
CA ALA A 16 2.51 -14.97 -4.01
C ALA A 16 3.70 -15.95 -3.90
N THR A 17 4.51 -16.07 -4.96
CA THR A 17 5.74 -16.87 -4.96
C THR A 17 6.89 -16.12 -4.29
N THR A 18 7.06 -14.83 -4.60
CA THR A 18 8.18 -14.01 -4.07
C THR A 18 7.81 -13.19 -2.85
N GLY A 19 6.51 -12.99 -2.58
CA GLY A 19 6.04 -12.12 -1.51
C GLY A 19 6.30 -10.65 -1.79
N SER A 20 6.05 -10.20 -3.03
CA SER A 20 6.27 -8.81 -3.46
C SER A 20 5.17 -8.32 -4.41
N TRP A 21 5.03 -7.00 -4.56
CA TRP A 21 4.21 -6.43 -5.62
C TRP A 21 4.82 -6.76 -6.99
N ALA A 22 3.96 -7.13 -7.93
CA ALA A 22 4.31 -7.35 -9.32
C ALA A 22 3.92 -6.12 -10.14
N HIS A 23 4.85 -5.64 -10.95
CA HIS A 23 4.65 -4.47 -11.80
C HIS A 23 4.49 -4.89 -13.27
N ALA A 24 3.72 -4.11 -14.04
CA ALA A 24 3.48 -4.40 -15.46
C ALA A 24 4.77 -4.46 -16.28
N ALA A 25 5.76 -3.62 -15.91
CA ALA A 25 7.04 -3.52 -16.59
C ALA A 25 8.10 -4.49 -16.05
N ASP A 26 7.73 -5.39 -15.13
CA ASP A 26 8.71 -6.20 -14.39
C ASP A 26 9.33 -7.28 -15.30
N PRO A 27 10.62 -7.18 -15.65
CA PRO A 27 11.29 -8.19 -16.47
C PRO A 27 11.50 -9.51 -15.71
N ALA A 28 11.28 -9.50 -14.38
CA ALA A 28 11.53 -10.62 -13.48
C ALA A 28 10.40 -11.66 -13.44
N ARG A 29 9.36 -11.57 -14.28
CA ARG A 29 8.27 -12.56 -14.30
C ARG A 29 8.82 -13.91 -14.78
N ARG A 30 8.98 -14.85 -13.84
CA ARG A 30 9.52 -16.17 -14.13
C ARG A 30 8.40 -17.14 -14.50
N PRO A 31 8.66 -18.12 -15.38
CA PRO A 31 7.76 -19.26 -15.54
C PRO A 31 7.46 -19.89 -14.17
N GLY A 32 6.19 -19.98 -13.81
CA GLY A 32 5.74 -20.53 -12.52
C GLY A 32 5.39 -19.48 -11.45
N ASP A 33 5.60 -18.18 -11.68
CA ASP A 33 5.16 -17.15 -10.75
C ASP A 33 3.64 -17.11 -10.61
N ARG A 34 3.16 -17.14 -9.35
CA ARG A 34 1.75 -17.01 -9.04
C ARG A 34 1.40 -15.55 -8.77
N ILE A 35 1.05 -14.84 -9.84
CA ILE A 35 0.57 -13.46 -9.76
C ILE A 35 -0.93 -13.45 -9.49
N VAL A 36 -1.34 -12.90 -8.36
CA VAL A 36 -2.74 -12.68 -8.01
C VAL A 36 -3.09 -11.22 -8.32
N SER A 37 -3.89 -10.99 -9.36
CA SER A 37 -4.18 -9.64 -9.84
C SER A 37 -4.84 -8.76 -8.79
N VAL A 38 -4.45 -7.48 -8.71
CA VAL A 38 -5.15 -6.50 -7.87
C VAL A 38 -6.61 -6.40 -8.36
N PRO A 39 -7.60 -6.39 -7.45
CA PRO A 39 -8.99 -6.18 -7.86
C PRO A 39 -9.15 -4.84 -8.59
N GLN A 40 -10.19 -4.71 -9.41
CA GLN A 40 -10.54 -3.40 -9.95
C GLN A 40 -10.96 -2.48 -8.80
N LEU A 41 -10.27 -1.36 -8.64
CA LEU A 41 -10.49 -0.35 -7.61
C LEU A 41 -11.00 0.94 -8.25
N ASP A 42 -11.90 1.61 -7.55
CA ASP A 42 -12.39 2.94 -7.94
C ASP A 42 -11.37 4.03 -7.55
N GLY A 43 -10.60 3.76 -6.47
CA GLY A 43 -9.51 4.59 -5.97
C GLY A 43 -8.14 4.19 -6.51
N THR A 44 -7.10 4.50 -5.73
CA THR A 44 -5.70 4.31 -6.13
C THR A 44 -4.95 3.49 -5.09
N LEU A 45 -4.25 2.45 -5.55
CA LEU A 45 -3.26 1.71 -4.77
C LEU A 45 -1.87 2.18 -5.18
N THR A 46 -1.17 2.91 -4.30
CA THR A 46 0.21 3.34 -4.51
C THR A 46 1.19 2.38 -3.82
N THR A 47 2.36 2.17 -4.43
CA THR A 47 3.50 1.41 -3.88
C THR A 47 4.77 2.25 -3.81
N ASP A 48 4.68 3.55 -4.10
CA ASP A 48 5.82 4.46 -3.99
C ASP A 48 6.10 4.78 -2.52
N THR A 49 7.01 3.99 -1.94
CA THR A 49 7.37 4.11 -0.52
C THR A 49 8.02 5.43 -0.16
N SER A 50 8.53 6.20 -1.14
CA SER A 50 9.08 7.54 -0.88
C SER A 50 8.01 8.50 -0.34
N GLN A 51 6.74 8.22 -0.61
CA GLN A 51 5.60 9.00 -0.13
C GLN A 51 5.08 8.52 1.23
N PHE A 52 5.63 7.45 1.82
CA PHE A 52 5.01 6.76 2.95
C PHE A 52 5.52 7.18 4.33
N GLY A 53 6.37 8.21 4.42
CA GLY A 53 6.94 8.68 5.68
C GLY A 53 5.88 8.97 6.76
N SER A 54 4.73 9.53 6.39
CA SER A 54 3.63 9.83 7.31
C SER A 54 2.88 8.60 7.84
N TYR A 55 3.07 7.43 7.24
CA TYR A 55 2.48 6.17 7.72
C TYR A 55 3.43 5.39 8.64
N SER A 56 4.64 5.91 8.87
CA SER A 56 5.69 5.22 9.64
C SER A 56 5.64 5.43 11.15
N HIS A 57 4.77 6.33 11.60
CA HIS A 57 4.54 6.71 12.99
C HIS A 57 3.06 7.06 13.19
N ASP A 58 2.62 7.03 14.44
CA ASP A 58 1.35 7.59 14.88
C ASP A 58 1.62 8.85 15.72
N PHE A 59 0.56 9.47 16.25
CA PHE A 59 0.66 10.65 17.11
C PHE A 59 1.49 10.38 18.38
N GLY A 60 1.39 9.15 18.94
CA GLY A 60 2.11 8.77 20.15
C GLY A 60 3.61 8.55 19.94
N ARG A 61 4.03 8.26 18.70
CA ARG A 61 5.42 8.05 18.28
C ARG A 61 6.18 6.99 19.09
N LEU A 62 5.44 6.03 19.66
CA LEU A 62 6.00 4.91 20.44
C LEU A 62 6.55 3.81 19.54
N VAL A 63 5.91 3.59 18.38
CA VAL A 63 6.36 2.68 17.32
C VAL A 63 6.71 3.52 16.10
N ASN A 64 7.95 3.40 15.62
CA ASN A 64 8.48 4.16 14.50
C ASN A 64 9.20 3.23 13.52
N GLY A 65 9.32 3.65 12.25
CA GLY A 65 10.12 2.97 11.24
C GLY A 65 9.40 1.83 10.52
N THR A 66 8.12 1.62 10.80
CA THR A 66 7.26 0.65 10.12
C THR A 66 6.66 1.26 8.86
N VAL A 67 7.15 0.90 7.67
CA VAL A 67 6.62 1.46 6.41
C VAL A 67 5.72 0.43 5.71
N PRO A 68 4.48 0.77 5.35
CA PRO A 68 3.62 -0.15 4.62
C PRO A 68 4.16 -0.43 3.22
N TRP A 69 3.88 -1.60 2.66
CA TRP A 69 4.30 -1.94 1.29
C TRP A 69 3.44 -1.29 0.21
N ALA A 70 2.24 -0.84 0.57
CA ALA A 70 1.33 -0.10 -0.29
C ALA A 70 0.34 0.70 0.55
N VAL A 71 -0.21 1.76 -0.04
CA VAL A 71 -1.30 2.54 0.53
C VAL A 71 -2.45 2.59 -0.46
N LEU A 72 -3.65 2.22 0.01
CA LEU A 72 -4.89 2.42 -0.72
C LEU A 72 -5.50 3.76 -0.30
N THR A 73 -5.71 4.64 -1.27
CA THR A 73 -6.66 5.75 -1.16
C THR A 73 -7.96 5.29 -1.82
N PRO A 74 -8.97 4.84 -1.05
CA PRO A 74 -10.18 4.26 -1.61
C PRO A 74 -11.04 5.32 -2.30
N GLY A 75 -11.60 4.99 -3.46
CA GLY A 75 -12.59 5.81 -4.17
C GLY A 75 -14.04 5.46 -3.79
N SER A 76 -14.24 4.27 -3.20
CA SER A 76 -15.53 3.79 -2.72
C SER A 76 -15.39 2.87 -1.51
N VAL A 77 -16.50 2.58 -0.83
CA VAL A 77 -16.52 1.58 0.24
C VAL A 77 -16.29 0.15 -0.29
N GLN A 78 -16.60 -0.09 -1.56
CA GLN A 78 -16.34 -1.36 -2.23
C GLN A 78 -14.85 -1.63 -2.38
N ASP A 79 -14.00 -0.60 -2.53
CA ASP A 79 -12.54 -0.77 -2.57
C ASP A 79 -12.01 -1.39 -1.28
N ILE A 80 -12.51 -0.92 -0.13
CA ILE A 80 -12.15 -1.44 1.19
C ILE A 80 -12.55 -2.92 1.28
N ALA A 81 -13.79 -3.26 0.92
CA ALA A 81 -14.28 -4.64 0.96
C ALA A 81 -13.48 -5.58 0.04
N LYS A 82 -13.19 -5.15 -1.19
CA LYS A 82 -12.36 -5.88 -2.16
C LYS A 82 -10.95 -6.11 -1.59
N MET A 83 -10.33 -5.09 -1.01
CA MET A 83 -8.98 -5.20 -0.47
C MET A 83 -8.91 -6.02 0.82
N ILE A 84 -9.94 -6.04 1.66
CA ILE A 84 -10.03 -6.99 2.78
C ILE A 84 -10.04 -8.43 2.27
N GLY A 85 -10.87 -8.75 1.27
CA GLY A 85 -10.94 -10.08 0.67
C GLY A 85 -9.62 -10.48 -0.02
N TYR A 86 -9.02 -9.54 -0.75
CA TYR A 86 -7.75 -9.72 -1.42
C TYR A 86 -6.60 -9.96 -0.43
N ALA A 87 -6.50 -9.13 0.61
CA ALA A 87 -5.49 -9.27 1.64
C ALA A 87 -5.60 -10.61 2.37
N ARG A 88 -6.82 -11.00 2.77
CA ARG A 88 -7.09 -12.30 3.40
C ARG A 88 -6.64 -13.47 2.52
N THR A 89 -6.98 -13.43 1.23
CA THR A 89 -6.63 -14.50 0.26
C THR A 89 -5.12 -14.63 0.08
N ASN A 90 -4.40 -13.50 0.13
CA ASN A 90 -2.96 -13.43 -0.09
C ASN A 90 -2.14 -13.37 1.21
N ARG A 91 -2.78 -13.49 2.38
CA ARG A 91 -2.16 -13.39 3.71
C ARG A 91 -1.41 -12.07 3.95
N LEU A 92 -1.92 -10.98 3.39
CA LEU A 92 -1.41 -9.64 3.61
C LEU A 92 -2.04 -9.05 4.86
N LYS A 93 -1.24 -8.28 5.62
CA LYS A 93 -1.76 -7.45 6.71
C LYS A 93 -2.37 -6.18 6.13
N LEU A 94 -3.47 -5.75 6.72
CA LEU A 94 -4.17 -4.53 6.34
C LEU A 94 -4.44 -3.74 7.61
N ALA A 95 -4.10 -2.46 7.59
CA ALA A 95 -4.36 -1.52 8.66
C ALA A 95 -5.12 -0.32 8.10
N VAL A 96 -6.05 0.21 8.89
CA VAL A 96 -6.81 1.41 8.53
C VAL A 96 -6.15 2.60 9.18
N ASN A 97 -5.57 3.48 8.37
CA ASN A 97 -5.01 4.73 8.87
C ASN A 97 -6.10 5.81 8.85
N GLY A 98 -6.77 5.99 10.00
CA GLY A 98 -7.61 7.15 10.22
C GLY A 98 -6.73 8.39 10.38
N ARG A 99 -7.00 9.44 9.61
CA ARG A 99 -6.29 10.73 9.70
C ARG A 99 -7.22 11.74 10.33
N SER A 100 -6.85 12.27 11.49
CA SER A 100 -7.53 13.38 12.16
C SER A 100 -6.64 14.62 12.08
N GLY A 101 -7.19 15.79 12.40
CA GLY A 101 -6.44 17.04 12.39
C GLY A 101 -6.66 17.91 11.16
N THR A 102 -5.94 19.03 11.06
CA THR A 102 -5.99 20.00 9.97
C THR A 102 -4.60 20.57 9.65
N GLY A 103 -4.32 20.79 8.36
CA GLY A 103 -3.04 21.36 7.92
C GLY A 103 -1.86 20.42 8.18
N GLY A 104 -0.88 20.88 8.96
CA GLY A 104 0.36 20.15 9.22
C GLY A 104 0.28 19.04 10.28
N ASP A 105 -0.83 18.93 11.03
CA ASP A 105 -0.99 17.93 12.09
C ASP A 105 -1.79 16.69 11.65
N LEU A 106 -2.01 16.52 10.34
CA LEU A 106 -2.74 15.38 9.79
C LEU A 106 -1.98 14.07 10.06
N GLU A 107 -2.25 13.47 11.21
CA GLU A 107 -1.57 12.30 11.77
C GLU A 107 -2.60 11.23 12.19
N SER A 108 -2.12 9.99 12.37
CA SER A 108 -2.95 8.91 12.89
C SER A 108 -2.91 8.88 14.41
N HIS A 109 -4.06 8.78 15.09
CA HIS A 109 -4.13 8.66 16.55
C HIS A 109 -4.16 7.19 17.04
N SER A 110 -3.85 6.23 16.17
CA SER A 110 -3.85 4.81 16.52
C SER A 110 -2.62 4.09 15.98
N CYS A 111 -1.89 3.40 16.87
CA CYS A 111 -0.81 2.49 16.48
C CYS A 111 -1.33 1.30 15.65
N TYR A 112 -2.60 0.91 15.82
CA TYR A 112 -3.25 -0.14 15.03
C TYR A 112 -3.51 0.27 13.57
N GLY A 113 -3.34 1.56 13.24
CA GLY A 113 -3.42 2.06 11.87
C GLY A 113 -2.15 1.83 11.05
N GLN A 114 -1.10 1.26 11.64
CA GLN A 114 0.14 0.90 10.95
C GLN A 114 0.10 -0.57 10.50
N ALA A 115 0.31 -0.80 9.19
CA ALA A 115 0.53 -2.14 8.67
C ALA A 115 2.03 -2.49 8.80
N ALA A 116 2.38 -3.24 9.85
CA ALA A 116 3.73 -3.74 10.13
C ALA A 116 3.95 -5.18 9.65
#